data_AF-A0A7C9DFL6-F1
#
_entry.id   AF-A0A7C9DFL6-F1
#
_cell.length_a   1.000
_cell.length_b   1.000
_cell.length_c   1.000
_cell.angle_alpha   90.00
_cell.angle_beta   90.00
_cell.angle_gamma   90.00
#
_symmetry.space_group_name_H-M   'P 1'
#
loop_
_entity.id
_entity.type
_entity.pdbx_description
1 polymer ?
#
loop_
_entity_poly.entity_id
_entity_poly.type
_entity_poly.pdbx_seq_one_letter_code
_entity_poly.pdbx_strand_id
1 'polypeptide(L)'
;FRSVSIYIFFPHLHLTCVTDFNGGVFPPSFQDNDYSPSEGEARDDDYGRDDLDYLKCDDVGAISKLHESQWYRDIMENIDGALKEQSTIPGNGTGLDDDNPEYKLITECNLLLAEIDNEIATVHSFICDKYRLKFPELGSLVQHPIDYARVVRAIGNEMDLTLVNLDGILPSAIIMVVSVTASTTSGKPLPEDTLQKTINACDHA
;
A
#
# COMPACT_ATOMS: atom_id res chain seq x y z
N PHE A 1 6.19 9.39 4.33
CA PHE A 1 4.73 9.63 4.24
C PHE A 1 4.06 10.16 5.52
N ARG A 2 4.74 10.22 6.69
CA ARG A 2 4.21 10.88 7.91
C ARG A 2 4.29 12.41 7.95
N SER A 3 4.87 13.07 6.93
CA SER A 3 5.15 14.51 6.97
C SER A 3 4.05 15.42 6.43
N VAL A 4 3.04 14.90 5.71
CA VAL A 4 2.00 15.77 5.12
C VAL A 4 0.92 16.16 6.13
N SER A 5 0.62 15.31 7.11
CA SER A 5 -0.41 15.60 8.13
C SER A 5 -0.08 16.76 9.08
N ILE A 6 1.17 17.22 9.18
CA ILE A 6 1.54 18.31 10.09
C ILE A 6 1.40 19.69 9.41
N TYR A 7 1.53 19.77 8.08
CA TYR A 7 1.54 21.05 7.38
C TYR A 7 0.17 21.74 7.30
N ILE A 8 -0.93 21.01 7.53
CA ILE A 8 -2.28 21.59 7.53
C ILE A 8 -2.62 22.23 8.89
N PHE A 9 -1.94 21.84 9.98
CA PHE A 9 -2.39 22.20 11.34
C PHE A 9 -1.68 23.40 11.99
N PHE A 10 -0.52 23.86 11.51
CA PHE A 10 0.20 24.99 12.13
C PHE A 10 0.96 25.86 11.10
N PRO A 11 0.35 26.95 10.57
CA PRO A 11 0.98 27.80 9.56
C PRO A 11 1.97 28.84 10.13
N HIS A 12 2.27 28.85 11.44
CA HIS A 12 2.99 29.97 12.06
C HIS A 12 4.34 29.66 12.75
N LEU A 13 4.91 28.46 12.61
CA LEU A 13 6.27 28.19 13.11
C LEU A 13 7.30 28.30 11.97
N HIS A 14 7.95 29.45 11.89
CA HIS A 14 8.97 29.77 10.89
C HIS A 14 10.38 29.52 11.46
N LEU A 15 11.16 28.65 10.78
CA LEU A 15 12.64 28.50 10.78
C LEU A 15 13.31 28.06 12.10
N THR A 16 14.28 27.13 12.15
CA THR A 16 15.56 27.11 11.42
C THR A 16 16.18 25.70 11.38
N CYS A 17 16.92 25.41 10.29
CA CYS A 17 17.79 24.27 10.08
C CYS A 17 18.71 23.92 11.25
N VAL A 18 18.94 22.60 11.48
CA VAL A 18 20.27 22.07 11.83
C VAL A 18 20.46 20.75 11.08
N THR A 19 21.21 20.81 9.98
CA THR A 19 21.94 19.68 9.40
C THR A 19 23.32 19.66 10.05
N ASP A 20 23.64 18.61 10.79
CA ASP A 20 24.96 17.98 10.91
C ASP A 20 24.98 17.09 12.16
N PHE A 21 25.35 15.81 12.03
CA PHE A 21 26.53 15.28 12.72
C PHE A 21 26.85 13.84 12.25
N ASN A 22 28.02 13.72 11.63
CA ASN A 22 28.74 12.49 11.35
C ASN A 22 29.18 11.77 12.63
N GLY A 23 29.20 10.44 12.58
CA GLY A 23 30.30 9.59 13.05
C GLY A 23 30.69 9.55 14.54
N GLY A 24 30.57 8.37 15.15
CA GLY A 24 31.66 7.82 15.95
C GLY A 24 31.38 7.40 17.41
N VAL A 25 31.71 6.13 17.68
CA VAL A 25 32.52 5.67 18.83
C VAL A 25 31.82 5.45 20.20
N PHE A 26 31.60 4.16 20.54
CA PHE A 26 31.59 3.60 21.93
C PHE A 26 32.89 3.97 22.68
N PRO A 27 32.95 4.16 24.03
CA PRO A 27 32.97 3.03 25.00
C PRO A 27 32.55 3.45 26.46
N PRO A 28 32.97 2.79 27.58
CA PRO A 28 32.39 1.56 28.13
C PRO A 28 32.09 1.59 29.67
N SER A 29 31.43 0.50 30.13
CA SER A 29 31.50 -0.17 31.46
C SER A 29 31.18 0.57 32.76
N PHE A 30 30.21 0.04 33.54
CA PHE A 30 30.38 -0.26 34.97
C PHE A 30 29.34 -1.32 35.45
N GLN A 31 29.89 -2.42 35.96
CA GLN A 31 29.38 -3.59 36.70
C GLN A 31 28.68 -3.21 38.02
N ASP A 32 27.88 -3.99 38.77
CA ASP A 32 27.41 -5.39 38.84
C ASP A 32 26.08 -5.35 39.67
N ASN A 33 25.13 -6.29 39.49
CA ASN A 33 24.47 -6.89 40.67
C ASN A 33 23.72 -8.20 40.38
N ASP A 34 24.08 -9.19 41.19
CA ASP A 34 23.59 -10.56 41.42
C ASP A 34 22.18 -10.98 40.99
N TYR A 35 22.11 -12.05 40.19
CA TYR A 35 21.03 -13.04 40.24
C TYR A 35 21.57 -14.43 39.89
N SER A 36 21.64 -15.31 40.88
CA SER A 36 22.07 -16.70 40.70
C SER A 36 21.02 -17.54 39.93
N PRO A 37 21.44 -18.53 39.11
CA PRO A 37 20.55 -19.26 38.22
C PRO A 37 19.72 -20.33 38.93
N SER A 38 18.40 -20.31 38.78
CA SER A 38 17.53 -21.45 39.07
C SER A 38 17.37 -22.30 37.82
N GLU A 39 17.85 -23.54 37.90
CA GLU A 39 17.63 -24.59 36.90
C GLU A 39 16.13 -24.79 36.65
N GLY A 40 15.75 -24.81 35.37
CA GLY A 40 14.36 -24.97 34.93
C GLY A 40 14.31 -25.50 33.50
N GLU A 41 14.34 -26.82 33.40
CA GLU A 41 13.67 -27.68 32.40
C GLU A 41 13.71 -27.27 30.93
N ALA A 42 14.48 -28.04 30.14
CA ALA A 42 14.30 -28.15 28.69
C ALA A 42 12.86 -28.56 28.36
N ARG A 43 12.17 -27.73 27.58
CA ARG A 43 10.90 -28.07 26.93
C ARG A 43 11.13 -27.96 25.43
N ASP A 44 11.48 -29.09 24.84
CA ASP A 44 11.41 -29.34 23.42
C ASP A 44 9.93 -29.49 23.02
N ASP A 45 9.60 -28.75 21.96
CA ASP A 45 8.73 -29.10 20.85
C ASP A 45 7.20 -29.14 20.99
N ASP A 46 6.62 -28.65 19.87
CA ASP A 46 5.28 -28.92 19.36
C ASP A 46 4.11 -28.13 19.96
N TYR A 47 4.00 -26.85 19.57
CA TYR A 47 2.70 -26.24 19.34
C TYR A 47 2.60 -25.81 17.88
N GLY A 48 1.67 -26.49 17.20
CA GLY A 48 1.41 -26.45 15.78
C GLY A 48 1.30 -25.05 15.18
N ARG A 49 1.95 -24.95 14.03
CA ARG A 49 1.60 -24.14 12.87
C ARG A 49 0.08 -24.05 12.69
N ASP A 50 -0.51 -22.96 13.19
CA ASP A 50 -1.86 -22.50 12.83
C ASP A 50 -1.81 -21.27 11.88
N ASP A 51 -0.72 -21.09 11.14
CA ASP A 51 -0.56 -20.04 10.12
C ASP A 51 -1.06 -20.46 8.73
N LEU A 52 -2.14 -21.25 8.65
CA LEU A 52 -2.62 -21.75 7.35
C LEU A 52 -4.14 -21.87 7.26
N ASP A 53 -4.85 -20.79 7.61
CA ASP A 53 -6.26 -20.64 7.21
C ASP A 53 -6.62 -19.23 6.70
N TYR A 54 -5.61 -18.40 6.39
CA TYR A 54 -5.82 -17.10 5.72
C TYR A 54 -5.92 -17.24 4.19
N LEU A 55 -5.76 -18.45 3.65
CA LEU A 55 -5.71 -18.75 2.21
C LEU A 55 -6.98 -19.44 1.73
N LYS A 56 -8.13 -18.77 1.81
CA LYS A 56 -9.29 -19.14 0.97
C LYS A 56 -10.34 -18.05 0.78
N CYS A 57 -9.92 -16.83 0.51
CA CYS A 57 -10.78 -15.91 -0.21
C CYS A 57 -10.25 -15.80 -1.64
N ASP A 58 -10.74 -16.66 -2.52
CA ASP A 58 -10.42 -16.61 -3.96
C ASP A 58 -11.25 -15.54 -4.71
N ASP A 59 -12.04 -14.75 -3.98
CA ASP A 59 -12.99 -13.82 -4.57
C ASP A 59 -12.50 -12.37 -4.43
N VAL A 60 -12.18 -11.79 -5.58
CA VAL A 60 -11.84 -10.36 -5.71
C VAL A 60 -12.99 -9.48 -5.23
N GLY A 61 -14.24 -9.92 -5.41
CA GLY A 61 -15.44 -9.23 -4.92
C GLY A 61 -15.53 -9.19 -3.39
N ALA A 62 -14.82 -10.06 -2.68
CA ALA A 62 -14.73 -9.97 -1.23
C ALA A 62 -13.82 -8.84 -0.75
N ILE A 63 -12.85 -8.45 -1.60
CA ILE A 63 -11.72 -7.56 -1.29
C ILE A 63 -12.02 -6.13 -1.77
N SER A 64 -12.74 -5.95 -2.88
CA SER A 64 -13.07 -4.63 -3.44
C SER A 64 -14.53 -4.22 -3.19
N LYS A 65 -14.89 -4.01 -1.93
CA LYS A 65 -16.28 -3.70 -1.52
C LYS A 65 -16.52 -2.23 -1.25
N LEU A 66 -15.48 -1.43 -1.07
CA LEU A 66 -15.61 -0.05 -0.65
C LEU A 66 -16.40 0.78 -1.65
N HIS A 67 -16.08 0.64 -2.94
CA HIS A 67 -16.77 1.35 -4.02
C HIS A 67 -18.25 0.97 -4.16
N GLU A 68 -18.65 -0.21 -3.66
CA GLU A 68 -20.05 -0.66 -3.64
C GLU A 68 -20.82 -0.16 -2.42
N SER A 69 -20.12 0.36 -1.40
CA SER A 69 -20.74 0.83 -0.17
C SER A 69 -21.62 2.06 -0.42
N GLN A 70 -22.75 2.13 0.30
CA GLN A 70 -23.62 3.33 0.28
C GLN A 70 -22.85 4.56 0.75
N TRP A 71 -22.00 4.39 1.78
CA TRP A 71 -21.17 5.44 2.33
C TRP A 71 -20.21 6.09 1.31
N TYR A 72 -19.55 5.29 0.46
CA TYR A 72 -18.71 5.83 -0.63
C TYR A 72 -19.53 6.68 -1.60
N ARG A 73 -20.72 6.21 -1.99
CA ARG A 73 -21.63 6.92 -2.90
C ARG A 73 -22.09 8.25 -2.32
N ASP A 74 -22.49 8.23 -1.04
CA ASP A 74 -22.98 9.41 -0.32
C ASP A 74 -21.89 10.48 -0.22
N ILE A 75 -20.64 10.11 0.14
CA ILE A 75 -19.53 11.06 0.20
C ILE A 75 -19.21 11.63 -1.19
N MET A 76 -19.16 10.78 -2.23
CA MET A 76 -18.86 11.24 -3.58
C MET A 76 -19.94 12.19 -4.13
N GLU A 77 -21.22 11.97 -3.81
CA GLU A 77 -22.30 12.89 -4.13
C GLU A 77 -22.16 14.23 -3.39
N ASN A 78 -21.83 14.19 -2.09
CA ASN A 78 -21.59 15.38 -1.28
C ASN A 78 -20.39 16.21 -1.80
N ILE A 79 -19.31 15.55 -2.25
CA ILE A 79 -18.15 16.21 -2.87
C ILE A 79 -18.56 16.91 -4.17
N ASP A 80 -19.31 16.24 -5.06
CA ASP A 80 -19.76 16.83 -6.33
C ASP A 80 -20.71 18.03 -6.10
N GLY A 81 -21.58 17.94 -5.09
CA GLY A 81 -22.41 19.05 -4.63
C GLY A 81 -21.58 20.26 -4.17
N ALA A 82 -20.63 20.03 -3.27
CA ALA A 82 -19.76 21.08 -2.73
C ALA A 82 -18.89 21.76 -3.80
N LEU A 83 -18.37 21.00 -4.77
CA LEU A 83 -17.58 21.53 -5.88
C LEU A 83 -18.41 22.42 -6.81
N LYS A 84 -19.68 22.05 -7.06
CA LYS A 84 -20.61 22.87 -7.85
C LYS A 84 -20.93 24.18 -7.15
N GLU A 85 -21.12 24.16 -5.83
CA GLU A 85 -21.45 25.35 -5.04
C GLU A 85 -20.26 26.33 -4.91
N GLN A 86 -19.03 25.81 -4.73
CA GLN A 86 -17.81 26.64 -4.65
C GLN A 86 -17.53 27.48 -5.92
N SER A 87 -18.06 27.08 -7.08
CA SER A 87 -17.84 27.78 -8.36
C SER A 87 -18.56 29.14 -8.48
N THR A 88 -19.29 29.60 -7.45
CA THR A 88 -20.01 30.88 -7.45
C THR A 88 -19.34 32.08 -6.72
N ILE A 89 -18.22 31.91 -5.98
CA ILE A 89 -17.21 32.93 -5.51
C ILE A 89 -17.74 34.17 -4.69
N PRO A 90 -16.99 34.77 -3.71
CA PRO A 90 -15.96 34.29 -2.77
C PRO A 90 -16.32 34.57 -1.29
N GLY A 91 -15.64 33.87 -0.38
CA GLY A 91 -15.08 34.51 0.82
C GLY A 91 -16.06 34.96 1.90
N ASN A 92 -16.74 34.03 2.54
CA ASN A 92 -17.17 34.25 3.92
C ASN A 92 -16.29 33.40 4.82
N GLY A 93 -15.32 34.07 5.46
CA GLY A 93 -14.61 33.55 6.62
C GLY A 93 -15.60 33.35 7.77
N THR A 94 -16.33 32.25 7.74
CA THR A 94 -17.01 31.71 8.91
C THR A 94 -16.01 30.79 9.58
N GLY A 95 -15.79 31.04 10.87
CA GLY A 95 -14.79 30.34 11.68
C GLY A 95 -14.88 28.82 11.53
N LEU A 96 -13.73 28.18 11.78
CA LEU A 96 -13.60 26.74 11.96
C LEU A 96 -14.31 26.33 13.25
N ASP A 97 -15.63 26.45 13.29
CA ASP A 97 -16.45 25.84 14.32
C ASP A 97 -16.67 24.38 13.92
N ASP A 98 -16.63 23.44 14.88
CA ASP A 98 -16.82 22.00 14.67
C ASP A 98 -18.14 21.64 13.96
N ASP A 99 -19.09 22.58 13.88
CA ASP A 99 -20.37 22.44 13.20
C ASP A 99 -20.38 22.91 11.74
N ASN A 100 -19.27 23.39 11.20
CA ASN A 100 -19.19 23.78 9.79
C ASN A 100 -19.33 22.53 8.89
N PRO A 101 -20.35 22.48 8.00
CA PRO A 101 -20.60 21.33 7.13
C PRO A 101 -19.42 21.04 6.19
N GLU A 102 -18.65 22.04 5.79
CA GLU A 102 -17.44 21.88 4.96
C GLU A 102 -16.33 21.15 5.72
N TYR A 103 -16.14 21.45 7.00
CA TYR A 103 -15.16 20.78 7.85
C TYR A 103 -15.54 19.32 8.13
N LYS A 104 -16.83 19.04 8.34
CA LYS A 104 -17.35 17.67 8.47
C LYS A 104 -17.12 16.86 7.20
N LEU A 105 -17.41 17.43 6.02
CA LEU A 105 -17.17 16.78 4.73
C LEU A 105 -15.68 16.48 4.52
N ILE A 106 -14.78 17.41 4.83
CA ILE A 106 -13.32 17.19 4.73
C ILE A 106 -12.87 16.04 5.65
N THR A 107 -13.42 15.98 6.88
CA THR A 107 -13.10 14.91 7.82
C THR A 107 -13.59 13.55 7.31
N GLU A 108 -14.79 13.49 6.75
CA GLU A 108 -15.33 12.27 6.12
C GLU A 108 -14.52 11.85 4.89
N CYS A 109 -14.07 12.79 4.06
CA CYS A 109 -13.17 12.52 2.93
C CYS A 109 -11.86 11.89 3.38
N ASN A 110 -11.28 12.36 4.50
CA ASN A 110 -10.05 11.78 5.04
C ASN A 110 -10.26 10.35 5.54
N LEU A 111 -11.42 10.06 6.14
CA LEU A 111 -11.78 8.71 6.54
C LEU A 111 -11.96 7.80 5.31
N LEU A 112 -12.64 8.30 4.28
CA LEU A 112 -12.79 7.58 3.02
C LEU A 112 -11.45 7.28 2.35
N LEU A 113 -10.53 8.25 2.36
CA LEU A 113 -9.19 8.07 1.81
C LEU A 113 -8.42 6.96 2.54
N ALA A 114 -8.50 6.91 3.87
CA ALA A 114 -7.86 5.85 4.65
C ALA A 114 -8.42 4.46 4.29
N GLU A 115 -9.72 4.35 4.02
CA GLU A 115 -10.35 3.09 3.62
C GLU A 115 -9.95 2.70 2.19
N ILE A 116 -9.85 3.67 1.26
CA ILE A 116 -9.33 3.45 -0.09
C ILE A 116 -7.88 2.92 -0.04
N ASP A 117 -7.03 3.54 0.77
CA ASP A 117 -5.63 3.11 0.93
C ASP A 117 -5.55 1.67 1.49
N ASN A 118 -6.44 1.31 2.42
CA ASN A 118 -6.53 -0.04 2.97
C ASN A 118 -7.01 -1.06 1.93
N GLU A 119 -7.99 -0.70 1.09
CA GLU A 119 -8.46 -1.56 0.00
C GLU A 119 -7.35 -1.78 -1.05
N ILE A 120 -6.65 -0.71 -1.48
CA ILE A 120 -5.50 -0.79 -2.40
C ILE A 120 -4.42 -1.72 -1.84
N ALA A 121 -4.08 -1.59 -0.56
CA ALA A 121 -3.08 -2.46 0.07
C ALA A 121 -3.52 -3.93 0.08
N THR A 122 -4.79 -4.19 0.33
CA THR A 122 -5.35 -5.55 0.35
C THR A 122 -5.36 -6.18 -1.04
N VAL A 123 -5.82 -5.44 -2.06
CA VAL A 123 -5.80 -5.88 -3.46
C VAL A 123 -4.36 -6.13 -3.91
N HIS A 124 -3.42 -5.24 -3.59
CA HIS A 124 -2.01 -5.40 -3.93
C HIS A 124 -1.40 -6.67 -3.31
N SER A 125 -1.68 -6.96 -2.03
CA SER A 125 -1.24 -8.20 -1.39
C SER A 125 -1.80 -9.42 -2.12
N PHE A 126 -3.09 -9.40 -2.47
CA PHE A 126 -3.74 -10.49 -3.20
C PHE A 126 -3.07 -10.75 -4.56
N ILE A 127 -2.80 -9.70 -5.34
CA ILE A 127 -2.13 -9.82 -6.65
C ILE A 127 -0.71 -10.33 -6.44
N CYS A 128 0.04 -9.80 -5.47
CA CYS A 128 1.40 -10.25 -5.16
C CYS A 128 1.43 -11.74 -4.81
N ASP A 129 0.53 -12.20 -3.93
CA ASP A 129 0.51 -13.59 -3.47
C ASP A 129 0.22 -14.57 -4.60
N LYS A 130 -0.72 -14.24 -5.49
CA LYS A 130 -1.04 -15.10 -6.65
C LYS A 130 0.06 -15.02 -7.71
N TYR A 131 0.58 -13.84 -8.02
CA TYR A 131 1.55 -13.63 -9.11
C TYR A 131 2.98 -14.04 -8.75
N ARG A 132 3.30 -14.15 -7.46
CA ARG A 132 4.60 -14.61 -6.96
C ARG A 132 4.99 -16.01 -7.48
N LEU A 133 4.03 -16.86 -7.83
CA LEU A 133 4.30 -18.18 -8.42
C LEU A 133 4.92 -18.09 -9.82
N LYS A 134 4.62 -17.02 -10.57
CA LYS A 134 5.16 -16.76 -11.90
C LYS A 134 6.38 -15.84 -11.86
N PHE A 135 6.35 -14.79 -11.06
CA PHE A 135 7.41 -13.80 -11.05
C PHE A 135 7.65 -13.26 -9.64
N PRO A 136 8.34 -14.04 -8.77
CA PRO A 136 8.52 -13.68 -7.37
C PRO A 136 9.35 -12.40 -7.17
N GLU A 137 10.25 -12.09 -8.09
CA GLU A 137 11.10 -10.91 -8.02
C GLU A 137 10.35 -9.61 -8.35
N LEU A 138 9.18 -9.66 -9.00
CA LEU A 138 8.46 -8.46 -9.41
C LEU A 138 8.10 -7.55 -8.22
N GLY A 139 7.80 -8.15 -7.05
CA GLY A 139 7.41 -7.40 -5.85
C GLY A 139 8.56 -6.58 -5.25
N SER A 140 9.82 -6.94 -5.51
CA SER A 140 10.96 -6.13 -5.08
C SER A 140 11.36 -5.07 -6.12
N LEU A 141 11.02 -5.31 -7.39
CA LEU A 141 11.29 -4.40 -8.51
C LEU A 141 10.29 -3.26 -8.60
N VAL A 142 9.01 -3.52 -8.31
CA VAL A 142 7.93 -2.53 -8.38
C VAL A 142 7.26 -2.44 -7.02
N GLN A 143 7.61 -1.38 -6.28
CA GLN A 143 7.09 -1.16 -4.92
C GLN A 143 5.73 -0.46 -4.91
N HIS A 144 5.38 0.25 -5.99
CA HIS A 144 4.15 1.02 -6.04
C HIS A 144 2.96 0.12 -6.42
N PRO A 145 1.90 0.03 -5.58
CA PRO A 145 0.80 -0.91 -5.78
C PRO A 145 0.11 -0.82 -7.14
N ILE A 146 -0.17 0.42 -7.59
CA ILE A 146 -0.87 0.68 -8.85
C ILE A 146 0.01 0.31 -10.05
N ASP A 147 1.32 0.58 -9.96
CA ASP A 147 2.23 0.23 -11.06
C ASP A 147 2.44 -1.27 -11.11
N TYR A 148 2.50 -1.94 -9.95
CA TYR A 148 2.58 -3.40 -9.87
C TYR A 148 1.37 -4.04 -10.56
N ALA A 149 0.15 -3.61 -10.25
CA ALA A 149 -1.07 -4.12 -10.89
C ALA A 149 -1.05 -3.89 -12.42
N ARG A 150 -0.64 -2.71 -12.88
CA ARG A 150 -0.53 -2.40 -14.32
C ARG A 150 0.51 -3.28 -15.03
N VAL A 151 1.64 -3.52 -14.39
CA VAL A 151 2.71 -4.39 -14.94
C VAL A 151 2.26 -5.84 -14.98
N VAL A 152 1.65 -6.34 -13.89
CA VAL A 152 1.09 -7.71 -13.86
C VAL A 152 0.04 -7.89 -14.95
N ARG A 153 -0.84 -6.91 -15.14
CA ARG A 153 -1.85 -6.90 -16.19
C ARG A 153 -1.26 -6.87 -17.60
N ALA A 154 -0.21 -6.08 -17.81
CA ALA A 154 0.47 -6.01 -19.10
C ALA A 154 1.25 -7.29 -19.44
N ILE A 155 1.93 -7.89 -18.45
CA ILE A 155 2.70 -9.12 -18.64
C ILE A 155 1.79 -10.35 -18.74
N GLY A 156 0.78 -10.45 -17.88
CA GLY A 156 -0.10 -11.62 -17.81
C GLY A 156 0.69 -12.92 -17.63
N ASN A 157 0.49 -13.88 -18.54
CA ASN A 157 1.23 -15.15 -18.56
C ASN A 157 2.41 -15.17 -19.55
N GLU A 158 2.74 -14.04 -20.17
CA GLU A 158 3.82 -13.99 -21.14
C GLU A 158 5.17 -14.29 -20.48
N MET A 159 5.93 -15.14 -21.16
CA MET A 159 7.29 -15.54 -20.75
C MET A 159 8.36 -14.66 -21.43
N ASP A 160 8.02 -14.08 -22.59
CA ASP A 160 8.89 -13.17 -23.32
C ASP A 160 8.43 -11.72 -23.14
N LEU A 161 9.14 -10.98 -22.28
CA LEU A 161 8.81 -9.57 -22.02
C LEU A 161 9.13 -8.63 -23.18
N THR A 162 9.83 -9.09 -24.23
CA THR A 162 10.05 -8.27 -25.43
C THR A 162 8.79 -8.10 -26.27
N LEU A 163 7.80 -8.98 -26.10
CA LEU A 163 6.49 -8.90 -26.75
C LEU A 163 5.49 -8.02 -25.99
N VAL A 164 5.81 -7.68 -24.74
CA VAL A 164 4.96 -6.89 -23.86
C VAL A 164 5.39 -5.43 -23.92
N ASN A 165 4.43 -4.54 -24.16
CA ASN A 165 4.69 -3.11 -24.08
C ASN A 165 4.50 -2.60 -22.65
N LEU A 166 5.62 -2.33 -21.97
CA LEU A 166 5.64 -1.72 -20.63
C LEU A 166 5.91 -0.21 -20.69
N ASP A 167 6.05 0.38 -21.88
CA ASP A 167 6.31 1.80 -22.06
C ASP A 167 5.12 2.62 -21.51
N GLY A 168 5.45 3.64 -20.71
CA GLY A 168 4.45 4.51 -20.08
C GLY A 168 3.89 3.97 -18.76
N ILE A 169 4.17 2.71 -18.40
CA ILE A 169 3.85 2.16 -17.06
C ILE A 169 5.05 2.35 -16.14
N LEU A 170 6.24 1.97 -16.60
CA LEU A 170 7.48 2.08 -15.84
C LEU A 170 8.53 2.89 -16.60
N PRO A 171 9.49 3.53 -15.89
CA PRO A 171 10.67 4.10 -16.51
C PRO A 171 11.48 3.03 -17.25
N SER A 172 12.10 3.38 -18.38
CA SER A 172 12.86 2.44 -19.23
C SER A 172 13.97 1.68 -18.49
N ALA A 173 14.58 2.31 -17.47
CA ALA A 173 15.56 1.65 -16.62
C ALA A 173 14.97 0.45 -15.85
N ILE A 174 13.75 0.59 -15.32
CA ILE A 174 13.06 -0.49 -14.60
C ILE A 174 12.60 -1.57 -15.58
N ILE A 175 12.08 -1.19 -16.75
CA ILE A 175 11.67 -2.15 -17.80
C ILE A 175 12.83 -3.09 -18.17
N MET A 176 14.04 -2.54 -18.34
CA MET A 176 15.23 -3.34 -18.63
C MET A 176 15.55 -4.31 -17.50
N VAL A 177 15.54 -3.85 -16.25
CA VAL A 177 15.81 -4.71 -15.08
C VAL A 177 14.76 -5.82 -14.99
N VAL A 178 13.47 -5.48 -15.10
CA VAL A 178 12.36 -6.45 -15.09
C VAL A 178 12.52 -7.48 -16.22
N SER A 179 12.90 -7.05 -17.42
CA SER A 179 13.14 -7.95 -18.57
C SER A 179 14.29 -8.92 -18.34
N VAL A 180 15.41 -8.43 -17.80
CA VAL A 180 16.58 -9.26 -17.47
C VAL A 180 16.22 -10.24 -16.35
N THR A 181 15.55 -9.78 -15.29
CA THR A 181 15.16 -10.63 -14.17
C THR A 181 14.13 -11.68 -14.59
N ALA A 182 13.16 -11.32 -15.44
CA ALA A 182 12.18 -12.25 -15.98
C ALA A 182 12.84 -13.35 -16.84
N SER A 183 13.89 -13.01 -17.59
CA SER A 183 14.63 -14.00 -18.40
C SER A 183 15.36 -15.04 -17.54
N THR A 184 15.66 -14.71 -16.28
CA THR A 184 16.32 -15.59 -15.31
C THR A 184 15.40 -16.05 -14.18
N THR A 185 14.11 -15.72 -14.22
CA THR A 185 13.18 -16.08 -13.15
C THR A 185 12.93 -17.59 -13.15
N SER A 186 12.71 -18.13 -11.96
CA SER A 186 12.43 -19.56 -11.75
C SER A 186 10.92 -19.87 -11.73
N GLY A 187 10.08 -18.85 -11.87
CA GLY A 187 8.64 -18.99 -11.80
C GLY A 187 8.04 -19.74 -13.00
N LYS A 188 6.80 -20.20 -12.82
CA LYS A 188 6.06 -21.00 -13.81
C LYS A 188 4.83 -20.24 -14.29
N PRO A 189 4.34 -20.50 -15.52
CA PRO A 189 3.11 -19.91 -15.98
C PRO A 189 1.96 -20.27 -15.02
N LEU A 190 1.12 -19.28 -14.71
CA LEU A 190 -0.06 -19.47 -13.89
C LEU A 190 -1.11 -20.28 -14.65
N PRO A 191 -1.92 -21.10 -13.96
CA PRO A 191 -3.09 -21.71 -14.57
C PRO A 191 -4.12 -20.63 -14.93
N GLU A 192 -4.88 -20.86 -16.00
CA GLU A 192 -5.82 -19.88 -16.58
C GLU A 192 -6.84 -19.34 -15.56
N ASP A 193 -7.37 -20.20 -14.67
CA ASP A 193 -8.31 -19.78 -13.61
C ASP A 193 -7.69 -18.76 -12.64
N THR A 194 -6.46 -19.03 -12.18
CA THR A 194 -5.74 -18.12 -11.28
C THR A 194 -5.31 -16.86 -12.00
N LEU A 195 -4.92 -16.96 -13.27
CA LEU A 195 -4.55 -15.80 -14.08
C LEU A 195 -5.74 -14.86 -14.24
N GLN A 196 -6.92 -15.37 -14.61
CA GLN A 196 -8.12 -14.55 -14.77
C GLN A 196 -8.51 -13.85 -13.46
N LYS A 197 -8.45 -14.55 -12.32
CA LYS A 197 -8.67 -13.94 -11.01
C LYS A 197 -7.67 -12.82 -10.70
N THR A 198 -6.39 -13.04 -11.05
CA THR A 198 -5.33 -12.04 -10.84
C THR A 198 -5.53 -10.82 -11.72
N ILE A 199 -5.89 -11.01 -12.99
CA ILE A 199 -6.18 -9.90 -13.93
C ILE A 199 -7.42 -9.12 -13.49
N ASN A 200 -8.49 -9.82 -13.09
CA ASN A 200 -9.67 -9.16 -12.55
C ASN A 200 -9.31 -8.30 -11.33
N ALA A 201 -8.50 -8.83 -10.39
CA ALA A 201 -8.02 -8.05 -9.26
C ALA A 201 -7.20 -6.82 -9.67
N CYS A 202 -6.43 -6.90 -10.76
CA CYS A 202 -5.69 -5.75 -11.29
C CYS A 202 -6.61 -4.65 -11.86
N ASP A 203 -7.79 -5.00 -12.37
CA ASP A 203 -8.77 -4.02 -12.86
C ASP A 203 -9.52 -3.32 -11.71
N HIS A 204 -9.54 -3.91 -10.52
CA HIS A 204 -10.11 -3.34 -9.29
C HIS A 204 -9.08 -2.57 -8.43
N ALA A 205 -7.82 -2.49 -8.87
CA ALA A 205 -6.70 -1.87 -8.15
C ALA A 205 -6.47 -0.40 -8.51
#